data_AF-A0A1F3XCA0-F1
#
_entry.id   AF-A0A1F3XCA0-F1
#
_cell.length_a   1.000
_cell.length_b   1.000
_cell.length_c   1.000
_cell.angle_alpha   90.00
_cell.angle_beta   90.00
_cell.angle_gamma   90.00
#
_symmetry.space_group_name_H-M   'P 1'
#
loop_
_entity.id
_entity.type
_entity.pdbx_description
1 polymer ?
#
loop_
_entity_poly.entity_id
_entity_poly.type
_entity_poly.pdbx_seq_one_letter_code
_entity_poly.pdbx_strand_id
1 'polypeptide(L)'
;MFLAIGHQEVHSASSKLECLIQSTQRAFREDDAKQVLQKTEVQNFRQRYRSFQRVKPEDNKKYLKLMKNDQQGQPDRLFFENENAILKELNDSIIGDKDGVNAIANAYREIFFSKLDANAHLQKELLAKYVDYKSIRLIFNRSTPKTEKELLKIYRETAAEFEQLITQSPFAKLLEGRRGIAVSPSSWHLAGTGNSADQAGLGARSARSRFKPNSSFTRPQAFATISEKLERDTKTIEKLRVDLEKNVALKRSGILTPALSNPNRYILSEDSIEILRKVKASNWDEYVSSLKIKFKKRFGVELRELEVKNIRDYYSLADSFSPGIFTDSLVNMPIKSAQFGIVSVDFAGQGARNLNLVMDGLQTAADKSVQEVVALTRQGYERSTTIMNGMKRQFQATVANQRYPSKQIYFSGDDGIFIPPHLLTIEEKVSLISDLAKSDQTRRLRVTFVPSNYADTGAPIFGDHRSSLIILAEETEKQTKSALDGIMARQKQKEIMIAVDIVPRSTGKGTVNIIVSGNTDARTRAIVEEAAKTSLPNSYQLGKVIVKPNTTRTMLIPLRRPPLPLTIQLPQLAMN
;
A
#
# COMPACT_ATOMS: atom_id res chain seq x y z
N MET A 1 38.22 -15.91 -26.37
CA MET A 1 36.99 -15.50 -27.10
C MET A 1 35.81 -16.42 -26.76
N PHE A 2 35.62 -16.72 -25.47
CA PHE A 2 34.52 -17.49 -24.90
C PHE A 2 34.43 -17.06 -23.44
N LEU A 3 33.43 -16.24 -23.10
CA LEU A 3 32.93 -15.94 -21.74
C LEU A 3 32.02 -14.69 -21.84
N ALA A 4 30.84 -14.84 -22.45
CA ALA A 4 29.82 -13.78 -22.49
C ALA A 4 28.37 -14.29 -22.58
N ILE A 5 28.09 -15.55 -22.19
CA ILE A 5 26.75 -16.15 -22.36
C ILE A 5 26.04 -16.46 -21.03
N GLY A 6 26.70 -16.34 -19.87
CA GLY A 6 26.13 -16.81 -18.58
C GLY A 6 25.20 -15.86 -17.80
N HIS A 7 25.11 -14.57 -18.14
CA HIS A 7 24.43 -13.59 -17.27
C HIS A 7 23.00 -13.18 -17.71
N GLN A 8 22.57 -13.53 -18.93
CA GLN A 8 21.29 -13.08 -19.47
C GLN A 8 20.12 -14.02 -19.11
N GLU A 9 20.36 -15.31 -18.87
CA GLU A 9 19.30 -16.30 -18.64
C GLU A 9 18.72 -16.26 -17.22
N VAL A 10 19.53 -16.02 -16.18
CA VAL A 10 19.09 -16.07 -14.78
C VAL A 10 18.12 -14.92 -14.44
N HIS A 11 18.32 -13.72 -15.03
CA HIS A 11 17.40 -12.59 -14.83
C HIS A 11 16.12 -12.72 -15.67
N SER A 12 16.17 -13.37 -16.84
CA SER A 12 14.97 -13.61 -17.66
C SER A 12 14.01 -14.60 -16.97
N ALA A 13 14.53 -15.62 -16.28
CA ALA A 13 13.74 -16.63 -15.59
C ALA A 13 12.98 -16.04 -14.39
N SER A 14 13.60 -15.15 -13.60
CA SER A 14 12.95 -14.47 -12.47
C SER A 14 11.84 -13.51 -12.92
N SER A 15 12.03 -12.81 -14.05
CA SER A 15 11.02 -11.90 -14.61
C SER A 15 9.82 -12.65 -15.20
N LYS A 16 10.06 -13.81 -15.83
CA LYS A 16 9.01 -14.72 -16.29
C LYS A 16 8.23 -15.32 -15.12
N LEU A 17 8.91 -15.70 -14.02
CA LEU A 17 8.25 -16.28 -12.84
C LEU A 17 7.32 -15.28 -12.13
N GLU A 18 7.72 -14.01 -11.99
CA GLU A 18 6.87 -12.98 -11.36
C GLU A 18 5.65 -12.61 -12.21
N CYS A 19 5.77 -12.64 -13.55
CA CYS A 19 4.65 -12.46 -14.46
C CYS A 19 3.70 -13.68 -14.45
N LEU A 20 4.25 -14.90 -14.31
CA LEU A 20 3.50 -16.15 -14.21
C LEU A 20 2.76 -16.30 -12.87
N ILE A 21 3.29 -15.73 -11.78
CA ILE A 21 2.65 -15.77 -10.45
C ILE A 21 1.42 -14.84 -10.41
N GLN A 22 1.32 -13.81 -11.27
CA GLN A 22 0.20 -12.85 -11.24
C GLN A 22 -0.89 -13.10 -12.30
N SER A 23 -0.76 -14.10 -13.17
CA SER A 23 -1.65 -14.20 -14.33
C SER A 23 -2.09 -15.62 -14.66
N THR A 24 -3.18 -16.03 -14.00
CA THR A 24 -4.28 -16.78 -14.62
C THR A 24 -5.38 -16.91 -13.58
N GLN A 25 -6.07 -15.81 -13.33
CA GLN A 25 -7.36 -15.83 -12.65
C GLN A 25 -8.35 -16.47 -13.63
N ARG A 26 -8.73 -17.73 -13.39
CA ARG A 26 -10.04 -18.18 -13.88
C ARG A 26 -11.03 -17.28 -13.15
N ALA A 27 -11.87 -16.56 -13.89
CA ALA A 27 -12.93 -15.75 -13.32
C ALA A 27 -13.91 -16.67 -12.60
N PHE A 28 -13.61 -17.02 -11.36
CA PHE A 28 -14.60 -17.52 -10.43
C PHE A 28 -15.64 -16.41 -10.31
N ARG A 29 -16.91 -16.74 -10.55
CA ARG A 29 -17.94 -15.71 -10.69
C ARG A 29 -18.12 -15.06 -9.33
N GLU A 30 -18.18 -13.72 -9.27
CA GLU A 30 -18.45 -12.99 -8.03
C GLU A 30 -19.70 -13.54 -7.30
N ASP A 31 -20.64 -14.09 -8.06
CA ASP A 31 -21.84 -14.75 -7.56
C ASP A 31 -21.55 -16.00 -6.73
N ASP A 32 -20.55 -16.80 -7.10
CA ASP A 32 -20.17 -17.99 -6.34
C ASP A 32 -19.57 -17.60 -4.98
N ALA A 33 -18.74 -16.55 -4.95
CA ALA A 33 -18.20 -15.99 -3.71
C ALA A 33 -19.32 -15.47 -2.82
N LYS A 34 -20.28 -14.71 -3.37
CA LYS A 34 -21.46 -14.22 -2.63
C LYS A 34 -22.28 -15.37 -2.04
N GLN A 35 -22.53 -16.43 -2.81
CA GLN A 35 -23.27 -17.60 -2.34
C GLN A 35 -22.53 -18.31 -1.20
N VAL A 36 -21.21 -18.50 -1.31
CA VAL A 36 -20.41 -19.10 -0.22
C VAL A 36 -20.47 -18.25 1.04
N LEU A 37 -20.33 -16.92 0.90
CA LEU A 37 -20.33 -15.99 2.04
C LEU A 37 -21.66 -15.94 2.79
N GLN A 38 -22.78 -16.28 2.15
CA GLN A 38 -24.10 -16.32 2.79
C GLN A 38 -24.35 -17.60 3.60
N LYS A 39 -23.50 -18.62 3.49
CA LYS A 39 -23.68 -19.88 4.22
C LYS A 39 -23.53 -19.70 5.73
N THR A 40 -24.39 -20.37 6.49
CA THR A 40 -24.39 -20.34 7.97
C THR A 40 -23.03 -20.73 8.54
N GLU A 41 -22.34 -21.70 7.94
CA GLU A 41 -21.01 -22.14 8.35
C GLU A 41 -19.95 -21.04 8.18
N VAL A 42 -20.05 -20.20 7.14
CA VAL A 42 -19.17 -19.04 6.96
C VAL A 42 -19.48 -17.97 7.99
N GLN A 43 -20.76 -17.72 8.28
CA GLN A 43 -21.15 -16.77 9.32
C GLN A 43 -20.68 -17.20 10.71
N ASN A 44 -20.77 -18.50 11.02
CA ASN A 44 -20.22 -19.08 12.24
C ASN A 44 -18.70 -18.94 12.31
N PHE A 45 -17.99 -19.19 11.20
CA PHE A 45 -16.55 -18.96 11.13
C PHE A 45 -16.19 -17.49 11.37
N ARG A 46 -16.88 -16.56 10.69
CA ARG A 46 -16.71 -15.11 10.86
C ARG A 46 -16.93 -14.69 12.30
N GLN A 47 -17.98 -15.18 12.93
CA GLN A 47 -18.31 -14.85 14.31
C GLN A 47 -17.26 -15.41 15.28
N ARG A 48 -16.81 -16.66 15.08
CA ARG A 48 -15.77 -17.30 15.90
C ARG A 48 -14.44 -16.55 15.86
N TYR A 49 -14.03 -16.09 14.68
CA TYR A 49 -12.75 -15.40 14.47
C TYR A 49 -12.89 -13.90 14.21
N ARG A 50 -13.98 -13.30 14.70
CA ARG A 50 -14.30 -11.89 14.42
C ARG A 50 -13.22 -10.93 14.89
N SER A 51 -12.63 -11.20 16.05
CA SER A 51 -11.59 -10.37 16.65
C SER A 51 -10.48 -11.23 17.24
N PHE A 52 -9.24 -10.81 17.04
CA PHE A 52 -8.08 -11.35 17.74
C PHE A 52 -7.72 -10.43 18.90
N GLN A 53 -7.64 -10.97 20.12
CA GLN A 53 -7.49 -10.16 21.35
C GLN A 53 -6.23 -10.45 22.16
N ARG A 54 -5.41 -11.45 21.77
CA ARG A 54 -4.21 -11.84 22.53
C ARG A 54 -3.04 -10.84 22.43
N VAL A 55 -3.10 -9.90 21.48
CA VAL A 55 -2.13 -8.80 21.34
C VAL A 55 -2.89 -7.49 21.39
N LYS A 56 -2.51 -6.62 22.34
CA LYS A 56 -3.14 -5.33 22.59
C LYS A 56 -2.34 -4.18 21.96
N PRO A 57 -2.92 -2.98 21.78
CA PRO A 57 -2.17 -1.81 21.33
C PRO A 57 -0.91 -1.50 22.15
N GLU A 58 -0.92 -1.81 23.45
CA GLU A 58 0.23 -1.63 24.34
C GLU A 58 1.40 -2.57 23.98
N ASP A 59 1.09 -3.79 23.54
CA ASP A 59 2.11 -4.73 23.04
C ASP A 59 2.75 -4.19 21.77
N ASN A 60 1.93 -3.67 20.83
CA ASN A 60 2.44 -3.04 19.61
C ASN A 60 3.34 -1.84 19.95
N LYS A 61 2.93 -0.96 20.88
CA LYS A 61 3.75 0.16 21.34
C LYS A 61 5.07 -0.32 21.96
N LYS A 62 5.05 -1.39 22.77
CA LYS A 62 6.27 -2.00 23.36
C LYS A 62 7.20 -2.52 22.27
N TYR A 63 6.68 -3.25 21.29
CA TYR A 63 7.44 -3.74 20.14
C TYR A 63 8.10 -2.58 19.38
N LEU A 64 7.35 -1.53 19.05
CA LEU A 64 7.86 -0.38 18.30
C LEU A 64 8.93 0.39 19.07
N LYS A 65 8.80 0.49 20.40
CA LYS A 65 9.84 1.09 21.25
C LYS A 65 11.14 0.29 21.18
N LEU A 66 11.07 -1.03 21.33
CA LEU A 66 12.26 -1.90 21.25
C LEU A 66 12.88 -1.86 19.85
N MET A 67 12.06 -1.99 18.81
CA MET A 67 12.51 -1.92 17.42
C MET A 67 13.27 -0.62 17.12
N LYS A 68 12.79 0.53 17.59
CA LYS A 68 13.49 1.82 17.42
C LYS A 68 14.84 1.84 18.13
N ASN A 69 14.93 1.26 19.31
CA ASN A 69 16.17 1.19 20.07
C ASN A 69 17.19 0.23 19.45
N ASP A 70 16.73 -0.79 18.72
CA ASP A 70 17.57 -1.81 18.08
C ASP A 70 17.79 -1.56 16.58
N GLN A 71 17.57 -0.35 16.08
CA GLN A 71 17.76 -0.06 14.64
C GLN A 71 19.19 -0.34 14.16
N GLN A 72 20.18 -0.33 15.06
CA GLN A 72 21.58 -0.69 14.77
C GLN A 72 21.87 -2.20 14.89
N GLY A 73 20.88 -3.00 15.30
CA GLY A 73 21.02 -4.45 15.51
C GLY A 73 21.76 -4.77 16.81
N GLN A 74 21.09 -5.48 17.73
CA GLN A 74 21.80 -6.18 18.80
C GLN A 74 22.18 -7.56 18.25
N PRO A 75 23.47 -7.96 18.24
CA PRO A 75 23.94 -9.17 17.55
C PRO A 75 23.20 -10.44 17.97
N ASP A 76 22.82 -10.50 19.25
CA ASP A 76 22.15 -11.67 19.82
C ASP A 76 20.63 -11.61 19.71
N ARG A 77 20.01 -10.48 19.33
CA ARG A 77 18.55 -10.35 19.34
C ARG A 77 17.92 -10.97 18.10
N LEU A 78 16.90 -11.81 18.30
CA LEU A 78 16.17 -12.43 17.20
C LEU A 78 14.87 -11.68 16.94
N PHE A 79 14.74 -11.10 15.75
CA PHE A 79 13.48 -10.63 15.20
C PHE A 79 12.88 -11.70 14.31
N PHE A 80 11.57 -11.88 14.42
CA PHE A 80 10.78 -12.75 13.57
C PHE A 80 9.62 -11.97 12.96
N GLU A 81 9.42 -12.13 11.67
CA GLU A 81 8.23 -11.66 10.96
C GLU A 81 7.57 -12.82 10.24
N ASN A 82 6.25 -12.87 10.32
CA ASN A 82 5.36 -13.73 9.56
C ASN A 82 4.29 -12.86 8.91
N GLU A 83 4.28 -12.79 7.58
CA GLU A 83 3.38 -11.95 6.79
C GLU A 83 2.43 -12.84 5.96
N ASN A 84 1.14 -12.50 5.92
CA ASN A 84 0.23 -13.06 4.93
C ASN A 84 0.53 -12.47 3.53
N ALA A 85 1.17 -13.26 2.69
CA ALA A 85 1.66 -12.87 1.37
C ALA A 85 0.55 -12.67 0.33
N ILE A 86 -0.64 -13.24 0.55
CA ILE A 86 -1.76 -13.20 -0.40
C ILE A 86 -2.97 -12.41 0.11
N LEU A 87 -2.84 -11.68 1.23
CA LEU A 87 -3.98 -10.99 1.85
C LEU A 87 -4.69 -10.02 0.90
N LYS A 88 -3.93 -9.41 -0.02
CA LYS A 88 -4.51 -8.57 -1.07
C LYS A 88 -5.30 -9.38 -2.10
N GLU A 89 -4.77 -10.52 -2.55
CA GLU A 89 -5.46 -11.42 -3.47
C GLU A 89 -6.74 -12.00 -2.85
N LEU A 90 -6.69 -12.32 -1.55
CA LEU A 90 -7.85 -12.74 -0.75
C LEU A 90 -8.95 -11.67 -0.76
N ASN A 91 -8.59 -10.42 -0.46
CA ASN A 91 -9.53 -9.29 -0.48
C ASN A 91 -10.05 -8.96 -1.87
N ASP A 92 -9.18 -8.93 -2.88
CA ASP A 92 -9.51 -8.36 -4.19
C ASP A 92 -10.17 -9.37 -5.14
N SER A 93 -9.86 -10.68 -5.02
CA SER A 93 -10.17 -11.64 -6.10
C SER A 93 -10.58 -13.05 -5.70
N ILE A 94 -10.35 -13.44 -4.44
CA ILE A 94 -10.72 -14.78 -3.95
C ILE A 94 -11.99 -14.71 -3.11
N ILE A 95 -12.00 -13.87 -2.08
CA ILE A 95 -13.11 -13.77 -1.13
C ILE A 95 -13.98 -12.56 -1.43
N GLY A 96 -13.38 -11.40 -1.70
CA GLY A 96 -14.16 -10.18 -1.98
C GLY A 96 -14.89 -9.60 -0.75
N ASP A 97 -14.66 -10.16 0.44
CA ASP A 97 -15.30 -9.74 1.70
C ASP A 97 -14.25 -9.51 2.79
N LYS A 98 -14.12 -8.25 3.23
CA LYS A 98 -13.11 -7.83 4.22
C LYS A 98 -13.26 -8.59 5.53
N ASP A 99 -14.50 -8.83 5.97
CA ASP A 99 -14.75 -9.51 7.24
C ASP A 99 -14.37 -11.00 7.19
N GLY A 100 -14.66 -11.69 6.10
CA GLY A 100 -14.22 -13.06 5.86
C GLY A 100 -12.69 -13.17 5.82
N VAL A 101 -12.02 -12.26 5.11
CA VAL A 101 -10.55 -12.20 5.08
C VAL A 101 -9.97 -11.93 6.46
N ASN A 102 -10.58 -11.03 7.24
CA ASN A 102 -10.17 -10.74 8.61
C ASN A 102 -10.32 -11.95 9.53
N ALA A 103 -11.43 -12.67 9.41
CA ALA A 103 -11.68 -13.88 10.19
C ALA A 103 -10.64 -14.97 9.89
N ILE A 104 -10.28 -15.16 8.61
CA ILE A 104 -9.22 -16.09 8.20
C ILE A 104 -7.87 -15.70 8.79
N ALA A 105 -7.50 -14.42 8.69
CA ALA A 105 -6.25 -13.93 9.27
C ALA A 105 -6.22 -14.08 10.81
N ASN A 106 -7.35 -13.85 11.48
CA ASN A 106 -7.50 -14.04 12.92
C ASN A 106 -7.41 -15.51 13.33
N ALA A 107 -7.97 -16.43 12.52
CA ALA A 107 -7.86 -17.86 12.77
C ALA A 107 -6.39 -18.32 12.78
N TYR A 108 -5.59 -17.88 11.80
CA TYR A 108 -4.15 -18.16 11.79
C TYR A 108 -3.46 -17.62 13.06
N ARG A 109 -3.77 -16.37 13.44
CA ARG A 109 -3.21 -15.74 14.65
C ARG A 109 -3.57 -16.51 15.92
N GLU A 110 -4.82 -16.94 16.08
CA GLU A 110 -5.24 -17.73 17.25
C GLU A 110 -4.47 -19.04 17.35
N ILE A 111 -4.33 -19.78 16.24
CA ILE A 111 -3.55 -21.03 16.21
C ILE A 111 -2.08 -20.74 16.57
N PHE A 112 -1.47 -19.72 15.95
CA PHE A 112 -0.08 -19.34 16.17
C PHE A 112 0.20 -18.98 17.63
N PHE A 113 -0.60 -18.07 18.19
CA PHE A 113 -0.40 -17.61 19.55
C PHE A 113 -0.77 -18.69 20.58
N SER A 114 -1.73 -19.58 20.30
CA SER A 114 -1.99 -20.72 21.19
C SER A 114 -0.79 -21.64 21.35
N LYS A 115 -0.06 -21.89 20.26
CA LYS A 115 1.17 -22.69 20.31
C LYS A 115 2.33 -21.92 20.95
N LEU A 116 2.43 -20.61 20.70
CA LEU A 116 3.44 -19.74 21.31
C LEU A 116 3.26 -19.66 22.82
N ASP A 117 2.03 -19.49 23.31
CA ASP A 117 1.69 -19.41 24.72
C ASP A 117 1.98 -20.73 25.45
N ALA A 118 1.80 -21.88 24.77
CA ALA A 118 2.11 -23.20 25.32
C ALA A 118 3.63 -23.52 25.37
N ASN A 119 4.49 -22.74 24.69
CA ASN A 119 5.92 -23.00 24.64
C ASN A 119 6.68 -22.19 25.72
N ALA A 120 6.93 -22.82 26.87
CA ALA A 120 7.59 -22.17 28.02
C ALA A 120 8.98 -21.57 27.69
N HIS A 121 9.75 -22.21 26.80
CA HIS A 121 11.06 -21.70 26.39
C HIS A 121 10.93 -20.39 25.61
N LEU A 122 10.04 -20.34 24.61
CA LEU A 122 9.83 -19.13 23.81
C LEU A 122 9.20 -18.01 24.63
N GLN A 123 8.27 -18.31 25.54
CA GLN A 123 7.69 -17.30 26.44
C GLN A 123 8.76 -16.64 27.33
N LYS A 124 9.72 -17.41 27.83
CA LYS A 124 10.83 -16.88 28.62
C LYS A 124 11.73 -15.94 27.82
N GLU A 125 11.93 -16.23 26.53
CA GLU A 125 12.78 -15.42 25.64
C GLU A 125 12.04 -14.26 24.98
N LEU A 126 10.70 -14.26 24.96
CA LEU A 126 9.89 -13.27 24.25
C LEU A 126 9.93 -11.90 24.94
N LEU A 127 10.54 -10.91 24.28
CA LEU A 127 10.60 -9.53 24.76
C LEU A 127 9.35 -8.74 24.39
N ALA A 128 8.88 -8.87 23.15
CA ALA A 128 7.70 -8.18 22.65
C ALA A 128 7.04 -8.93 21.49
N LYS A 129 5.74 -8.70 21.36
CA LYS A 129 4.88 -9.23 20.30
C LYS A 129 4.16 -8.08 19.61
N TYR A 130 3.87 -8.26 18.34
CA TYR A 130 3.22 -7.26 17.50
C TYR A 130 2.29 -7.95 16.50
N VAL A 131 1.11 -7.37 16.31
CA VAL A 131 0.17 -7.80 15.28
C VAL A 131 -0.42 -6.58 14.58
N ASP A 132 -0.42 -6.61 13.25
CA ASP A 132 -1.20 -5.72 12.41
C ASP A 132 -2.11 -6.51 11.46
N TYR A 133 -2.73 -5.81 10.51
CA TYR A 133 -3.62 -6.39 9.50
C TYR A 133 -3.00 -7.56 8.71
N LYS A 134 -1.69 -7.55 8.46
CA LYS A 134 -0.97 -8.50 7.60
C LYS A 134 -0.01 -9.43 8.32
N SER A 135 0.55 -9.00 9.45
CA SER A 135 1.74 -9.64 10.00
C SER A 135 1.63 -9.94 11.50
N ILE A 136 2.32 -11.00 11.89
CA ILE A 136 2.74 -11.29 13.26
C ILE A 136 4.23 -11.01 13.33
N ARG A 137 4.67 -10.27 14.35
CA ARG A 137 6.10 -10.01 14.59
C ARG A 137 6.45 -10.22 16.04
N LEU A 138 7.63 -10.79 16.27
CA LEU A 138 8.14 -11.11 17.59
C LEU A 138 9.57 -10.60 17.75
N ILE A 139 9.93 -10.23 18.97
CA ILE A 139 11.31 -9.94 19.39
C ILE A 139 11.65 -10.90 20.51
N PHE A 140 12.72 -11.68 20.33
CA PHE A 140 13.26 -12.55 21.36
C PHE A 140 14.60 -12.00 21.86
N ASN A 141 14.87 -12.22 23.14
CA ASN A 141 16.06 -11.73 23.81
C ASN A 141 17.34 -12.29 23.17
N ARG A 142 17.35 -13.58 22.83
CA ARG A 142 18.50 -14.27 22.22
C ARG A 142 18.12 -15.15 21.03
N SER A 143 18.90 -15.08 19.96
CA SER A 143 18.91 -16.03 18.83
C SER A 143 19.74 -17.24 19.23
N THR A 144 19.10 -18.19 19.91
CA THR A 144 19.72 -19.49 20.22
C THR A 144 19.22 -20.57 19.27
N PRO A 145 20.00 -21.62 19.00
CA PRO A 145 19.53 -22.76 18.20
C PRO A 145 18.23 -23.37 18.74
N LYS A 146 18.01 -23.34 20.07
CA LYS A 146 16.77 -23.80 20.70
C LYS A 146 15.60 -22.87 20.39
N THR A 147 15.78 -21.55 20.54
CA THR A 147 14.75 -20.55 20.20
C THR A 147 14.34 -20.68 18.74
N GLU A 148 15.29 -20.75 17.81
CA GLU A 148 15.00 -20.88 16.38
C GLU A 148 14.30 -22.20 16.04
N LYS A 149 14.74 -23.31 16.62
CA LYS A 149 14.13 -24.64 16.42
C LYS A 149 12.69 -24.69 16.91
N GLU A 150 12.43 -24.18 18.13
CA GLU A 150 11.08 -24.15 18.71
C GLU A 150 10.15 -23.21 17.92
N LEU A 151 10.66 -22.06 17.48
CA LEU A 151 9.90 -21.12 16.67
C LEU A 151 9.54 -21.72 15.29
N LEU A 152 10.49 -22.40 14.65
CA LEU A 152 10.26 -23.12 13.41
C LEU A 152 9.22 -24.24 13.57
N LYS A 153 9.25 -24.95 14.71
CA LYS A 153 8.28 -25.98 15.04
C LYS A 153 6.86 -25.37 15.12
N ILE A 154 6.69 -24.32 15.91
CA ILE A 154 5.41 -23.61 16.02
C ILE A 154 4.91 -23.15 14.66
N TYR A 155 5.75 -22.46 13.89
CA TYR A 155 5.36 -21.97 12.57
C TYR A 155 4.89 -23.09 11.63
N ARG A 156 5.61 -24.22 11.60
CA ARG A 156 5.22 -25.39 10.79
C ARG A 156 3.89 -26.00 11.25
N GLU A 157 3.73 -26.21 12.55
CA GLU A 157 2.51 -26.78 13.12
C GLU A 157 1.31 -25.86 12.91
N THR A 158 1.48 -24.54 13.04
CA THR A 158 0.45 -23.55 12.72
C THR A 158 0.07 -23.62 11.24
N ALA A 159 1.04 -23.67 10.33
CA ALA A 159 0.75 -23.74 8.89
C ALA A 159 -0.06 -24.99 8.53
N ALA A 160 0.28 -26.15 9.11
CA ALA A 160 -0.43 -27.39 8.88
C ALA A 160 -1.86 -27.37 9.45
N GLU A 161 -2.03 -26.92 10.70
CA GLU A 161 -3.36 -26.82 11.32
C GLU A 161 -4.25 -25.79 10.62
N PHE A 162 -3.67 -24.69 10.14
CA PHE A 162 -4.39 -23.69 9.36
C PHE A 162 -4.82 -24.20 7.99
N GLU A 163 -3.97 -24.95 7.28
CA GLU A 163 -4.34 -25.66 6.05
C GLU A 163 -5.54 -26.57 6.28
N GLN A 164 -5.50 -27.39 7.33
CA GLN A 164 -6.62 -28.26 7.69
C GLN A 164 -7.88 -27.44 7.98
N LEU A 165 -7.77 -26.36 8.75
CA LEU A 165 -8.92 -25.51 9.08
C LEU A 165 -9.57 -24.91 7.83
N ILE A 166 -8.76 -24.39 6.89
CA ILE A 166 -9.29 -23.73 5.69
C ILE A 166 -9.85 -24.75 4.69
N THR A 167 -9.17 -25.88 4.49
CA THR A 167 -9.63 -26.96 3.59
C THR A 167 -10.91 -27.64 4.08
N GLN A 168 -11.14 -27.68 5.39
CA GLN A 168 -12.38 -28.17 5.99
C GLN A 168 -13.47 -27.09 6.12
N SER A 169 -13.13 -25.82 5.89
CA SER A 169 -14.09 -24.72 5.94
C SER A 169 -14.84 -24.55 4.60
N PRO A 170 -15.96 -23.82 4.59
CA PRO A 170 -16.64 -23.49 3.34
C PRO A 170 -15.81 -22.65 2.36
N PHE A 171 -14.69 -22.04 2.82
CA PHE A 171 -13.79 -21.26 1.97
C PHE A 171 -12.98 -22.14 1.00
N ALA A 172 -12.87 -23.46 1.23
CA ALA A 172 -12.14 -24.37 0.36
C ALA A 172 -12.60 -24.28 -1.10
N LYS A 173 -13.91 -24.12 -1.33
CA LYS A 173 -14.48 -23.96 -2.67
C LYS A 173 -13.99 -22.72 -3.42
N LEU A 174 -13.63 -21.65 -2.70
CA LEU A 174 -13.12 -20.42 -3.31
C LEU A 174 -11.66 -20.55 -3.78
N LEU A 175 -10.98 -21.60 -3.32
CA LEU A 175 -9.59 -21.92 -3.68
C LEU A 175 -9.49 -22.85 -4.89
N GLU A 176 -10.60 -23.49 -5.29
CA GLU A 176 -10.64 -24.39 -6.44
C GLU A 176 -10.21 -23.66 -7.73
N GLY A 177 -9.26 -24.25 -8.45
CA GLY A 177 -8.74 -23.69 -9.71
C GLY A 177 -7.84 -22.46 -9.58
N ARG A 178 -7.50 -22.04 -8.35
CA ARG A 178 -6.47 -21.00 -8.12
C ARG A 178 -5.08 -21.52 -8.48
N ARG A 179 -4.09 -20.62 -8.55
CA ARG A 179 -2.69 -20.92 -8.88
C ARG A 179 -1.76 -20.20 -7.91
N GLY A 180 -0.48 -20.57 -7.94
CA GLY A 180 0.54 -19.95 -7.09
C GLY A 180 0.30 -20.22 -5.60
N ILE A 181 0.67 -19.25 -4.76
CA ILE A 181 0.59 -19.37 -3.29
C ILE A 181 -0.87 -19.56 -2.82
N ALA A 182 -1.85 -19.00 -3.54
CA ALA A 182 -3.26 -19.07 -3.19
C ALA A 182 -3.82 -20.50 -3.06
N VAL A 183 -3.21 -21.48 -3.73
CA VAL A 183 -3.67 -22.88 -3.70
C VAL A 183 -3.48 -23.54 -2.34
N SER A 184 -2.48 -23.12 -1.57
CA SER A 184 -2.09 -23.81 -0.34
C SER A 184 -2.09 -22.86 0.86
N PRO A 185 -3.12 -22.89 1.71
CA PRO A 185 -3.21 -22.07 2.92
C PRO A 185 -2.00 -22.10 3.85
N SER A 186 -1.30 -23.25 3.96
CA SER A 186 -0.04 -23.38 4.70
C SER A 186 1.09 -22.50 4.16
N SER A 187 1.00 -22.08 2.89
CA SER A 187 1.97 -21.18 2.24
C SER A 187 1.52 -19.72 2.20
N TRP A 188 0.31 -19.38 2.66
CA TRP A 188 -0.17 -18.00 2.66
C TRP A 188 0.63 -17.10 3.59
N HIS A 189 1.14 -17.66 4.69
CA HIS A 189 1.93 -16.97 5.68
C HIS A 189 3.40 -17.29 5.49
N LEU A 190 4.20 -16.30 5.09
CA LEU A 190 5.63 -16.43 4.84
C LEU A 190 6.43 -15.72 5.92
N ALA A 191 7.51 -16.36 6.34
CA ALA A 191 8.25 -15.92 7.52
C ALA A 191 9.73 -15.65 7.24
N GLY A 192 10.32 -14.81 8.07
CA GLY A 192 11.74 -14.51 8.05
C GLY A 192 12.28 -14.12 9.41
N THR A 193 13.60 -14.21 9.54
CA THR A 193 14.33 -13.87 10.77
C THR A 193 15.49 -12.93 10.47
N GLY A 194 15.88 -12.13 11.46
CA GLY A 194 17.03 -11.24 11.36
C GLY A 194 17.35 -10.57 12.70
N ASN A 195 18.37 -9.72 12.70
CA ASN A 195 18.83 -9.00 13.90
C ASN A 195 18.13 -7.63 14.06
N SER A 196 17.25 -7.29 13.13
CA SER A 196 16.33 -6.15 13.21
C SER A 196 14.99 -6.51 12.58
N ALA A 197 13.94 -5.74 12.87
CA ALA A 197 12.62 -5.95 12.29
C ALA A 197 12.63 -5.88 10.76
N ASP A 198 13.42 -4.96 10.20
CA ASP A 198 13.55 -4.81 8.74
C ASP A 198 14.27 -5.99 8.09
N GLN A 199 15.31 -6.52 8.73
CA GLN A 199 15.99 -7.72 8.25
C GLN A 199 15.05 -8.94 8.24
N ALA A 200 14.27 -9.12 9.31
CA ALA A 200 13.27 -10.18 9.39
C ALA A 200 12.19 -10.02 8.30
N GLY A 201 11.73 -8.79 8.04
CA GLY A 201 10.78 -8.49 6.97
C GLY A 201 11.34 -8.77 5.56
N LEU A 202 12.61 -8.45 5.29
CA LEU A 202 13.26 -8.79 4.03
C LEU A 202 13.45 -10.30 3.86
N GLY A 203 13.73 -11.01 4.96
CA GLY A 203 13.69 -12.47 5.01
C GLY A 203 12.31 -13.00 4.59
N ALA A 204 11.24 -12.53 5.25
CA ALA A 204 9.87 -12.98 4.99
C ALA A 204 9.45 -12.73 3.53
N ARG A 205 9.82 -11.59 2.95
CA ARG A 205 9.59 -11.30 1.53
C ARG A 205 10.37 -12.21 0.61
N SER A 206 11.64 -12.45 0.90
CA SER A 206 12.51 -13.32 0.09
C SER A 206 12.02 -14.77 0.08
N ALA A 207 11.33 -15.21 1.14
CA ALA A 207 10.71 -16.53 1.20
C ALA A 207 9.69 -16.76 0.08
N ARG A 208 9.08 -15.71 -0.50
CA ARG A 208 8.17 -15.80 -1.66
C ARG A 208 8.81 -16.48 -2.86
N SER A 209 10.09 -16.17 -3.13
CA SER A 209 10.84 -16.75 -4.26
C SER A 209 11.13 -18.24 -4.10
N ARG A 210 10.96 -18.76 -2.88
CA ARG A 210 11.17 -20.18 -2.55
C ARG A 210 9.89 -21.00 -2.54
N PHE A 211 8.75 -20.35 -2.75
CA PHE A 211 7.48 -21.05 -2.90
C PHE A 211 7.59 -22.05 -4.06
N LYS A 212 7.25 -23.31 -3.78
CA LYS A 212 7.14 -24.35 -4.79
C LYS A 212 5.68 -24.79 -4.84
N PRO A 213 5.04 -24.78 -6.02
CA PRO A 213 3.73 -25.40 -6.17
C PRO A 213 3.75 -26.83 -5.61
N ASN A 214 2.70 -27.21 -4.88
CA ASN A 214 2.55 -28.52 -4.22
C ASN A 214 3.49 -28.77 -3.01
N SER A 215 4.25 -27.78 -2.55
CA SER A 215 4.92 -27.88 -1.25
C SER A 215 3.93 -27.52 -0.14
N SER A 216 3.82 -28.38 0.87
CA SER A 216 2.98 -28.15 2.05
C SER A 216 3.57 -27.14 3.04
N PHE A 217 4.76 -26.60 2.79
CA PHE A 217 5.44 -25.73 3.74
C PHE A 217 6.57 -24.92 3.11
N THR A 218 6.51 -23.60 3.26
CA THR A 218 7.63 -22.71 2.94
C THR A 218 8.42 -22.40 4.21
N ARG A 219 9.70 -22.81 4.28
CA ARG A 219 10.56 -22.53 5.44
C ARG A 219 10.77 -21.02 5.63
N PRO A 220 10.88 -20.52 6.87
CA PRO A 220 11.32 -19.16 7.12
C PRO A 220 12.70 -18.89 6.50
N GLN A 221 12.92 -17.67 6.04
CA GLN A 221 14.21 -17.24 5.48
C GLN A 221 14.96 -16.34 6.47
N ALA A 222 16.17 -16.74 6.86
CA ALA A 222 17.04 -15.89 7.66
C ALA A 222 17.71 -14.81 6.79
N PHE A 223 17.76 -13.57 7.26
CA PHE A 223 18.41 -12.46 6.55
C PHE A 223 19.87 -12.76 6.18
N ALA A 224 20.62 -13.41 7.08
CA ALA A 224 22.01 -13.80 6.82
C ALA A 224 22.18 -14.71 5.60
N THR A 225 21.16 -15.47 5.22
CA THR A 225 21.21 -16.36 4.05
C THR A 225 20.90 -15.66 2.72
N ILE A 226 20.43 -14.40 2.77
CA ILE A 226 20.12 -13.59 1.58
C ILE A 226 21.00 -12.34 1.46
N SER A 227 21.85 -12.04 2.43
CA SER A 227 22.68 -10.84 2.48
C SER A 227 23.51 -10.65 1.21
N GLU A 228 24.24 -11.68 0.78
CA GLU A 228 25.06 -11.61 -0.44
C GLU A 228 24.24 -11.35 -1.69
N LYS A 229 23.02 -11.91 -1.77
CA LYS A 229 22.10 -11.64 -2.87
C LYS A 229 21.69 -10.17 -2.84
N LEU A 230 21.32 -9.64 -1.68
CA LEU A 230 20.93 -8.25 -1.51
C LEU A 230 22.08 -7.29 -1.85
N GLU A 231 23.33 -7.62 -1.50
CA GLU A 231 24.50 -6.83 -1.91
C GLU A 231 24.66 -6.76 -3.43
N ARG A 232 24.47 -7.89 -4.13
CA ARG A 232 24.44 -7.93 -5.60
C ARG A 232 23.28 -7.14 -6.18
N ASP A 233 22.10 -7.23 -5.56
CA ASP A 233 20.93 -6.47 -5.97
C ASP A 233 21.17 -4.97 -5.83
N THR A 234 21.78 -4.49 -4.73
CA THR A 234 22.14 -3.06 -4.55
C THR A 234 23.07 -2.55 -5.65
N LYS A 235 24.11 -3.32 -6.01
CA LYS A 235 25.00 -2.97 -7.12
C LYS A 235 24.26 -2.90 -8.46
N THR A 236 23.32 -3.83 -8.67
CA THR A 236 22.48 -3.87 -9.87
C THR A 236 21.52 -2.69 -9.93
N ILE A 237 20.90 -2.33 -8.81
CA ILE A 237 20.05 -1.14 -8.65
C ILE A 237 20.81 0.11 -9.04
N GLU A 238 22.05 0.29 -8.55
CA GLU A 238 22.85 1.46 -8.89
C GLU A 238 23.21 1.51 -10.37
N LYS A 239 23.64 0.37 -10.94
CA LYS A 239 23.94 0.28 -12.38
C LYS A 239 22.73 0.68 -13.23
N LEU A 240 21.55 0.12 -12.94
CA LEU A 240 20.32 0.45 -13.65
C LEU A 240 19.95 1.93 -13.50
N ARG A 241 20.08 2.49 -12.28
CA ARG A 241 19.82 3.91 -12.02
C ARG A 241 20.72 4.82 -12.86
N VAL A 242 22.04 4.56 -12.87
CA VAL A 242 23.02 5.32 -13.68
C VAL A 242 22.71 5.21 -15.17
N ASP A 243 22.37 4.01 -15.65
CA ASP A 243 22.06 3.81 -17.07
C ASP A 243 20.77 4.52 -17.49
N LEU A 244 19.74 4.53 -16.64
CA LEU A 244 18.51 5.32 -16.87
C LEU A 244 18.79 6.83 -16.83
N GLU A 245 19.61 7.30 -15.89
CA GLU A 245 19.96 8.71 -15.70
C GLU A 245 20.72 9.33 -16.88
N LYS A 246 21.49 8.53 -17.63
CA LYS A 246 22.14 8.97 -18.88
C LYS A 246 21.12 9.37 -19.95
N ASN A 247 19.89 8.86 -19.89
CA ASN A 247 18.85 9.19 -20.85
C ASN A 247 18.21 10.57 -20.56
N VAL A 248 18.59 11.57 -21.34
CA VAL A 248 18.09 12.95 -21.22
C VAL A 248 16.58 13.04 -21.44
N ALA A 249 16.00 12.20 -22.31
CA ALA A 249 14.56 12.21 -22.57
C ALA A 249 13.76 11.76 -21.35
N LEU A 250 14.24 10.78 -20.58
CA LEU A 250 13.60 10.33 -19.33
C LEU A 250 13.62 11.41 -18.25
N LYS A 251 14.69 12.22 -18.18
CA LYS A 251 14.80 13.35 -17.24
C LYS A 251 13.88 14.51 -17.65
N ARG A 252 13.93 14.93 -18.93
CA ARG A 252 13.13 16.04 -19.45
C ARG A 252 11.62 15.79 -19.36
N SER A 253 11.20 14.54 -19.53
CA SER A 253 9.79 14.16 -19.45
C SER A 253 9.26 14.02 -18.02
N GLY A 254 10.13 13.98 -17.02
CA GLY A 254 9.74 13.74 -15.63
C GLY A 254 9.46 12.27 -15.30
N ILE A 255 9.84 11.32 -16.18
CA ILE A 255 9.89 9.90 -15.83
C ILE A 255 10.88 9.67 -14.68
N LEU A 256 12.02 10.37 -14.76
CA LEU A 256 12.98 10.50 -13.69
C LEU A 256 12.87 11.89 -13.04
N THR A 257 13.03 11.93 -11.72
CA THR A 257 13.07 13.17 -10.93
C THR A 257 14.34 13.20 -10.08
N PRO A 258 14.87 14.40 -9.77
CA PRO A 258 15.97 14.54 -8.81
C PRO A 258 15.62 13.86 -7.48
N ALA A 259 16.58 13.13 -6.91
CA ALA A 259 16.48 12.59 -5.58
C ALA A 259 16.44 13.74 -4.56
N LEU A 260 15.67 13.55 -3.49
CA LEU A 260 15.51 14.55 -2.43
C LEU A 260 16.82 14.75 -1.65
N SER A 261 17.54 13.66 -1.36
CA SER A 261 18.80 13.68 -0.60
C SER A 261 20.01 14.07 -1.44
N ASN A 262 19.95 13.89 -2.77
CA ASN A 262 21.00 14.32 -3.69
C ASN A 262 20.39 14.79 -5.03
N PRO A 263 20.18 16.11 -5.20
CA PRO A 263 19.56 16.65 -6.42
C PRO A 263 20.35 16.42 -7.71
N ASN A 264 21.63 16.05 -7.63
CA ASN A 264 22.44 15.70 -8.79
C ASN A 264 22.21 14.27 -9.28
N ARG A 265 21.40 13.49 -8.55
CA ARG A 265 21.09 12.10 -8.89
C ARG A 265 19.61 11.95 -9.16
N TYR A 266 19.28 11.11 -10.12
CA TYR A 266 17.91 10.91 -10.58
C TYR A 266 17.39 9.52 -10.20
N ILE A 267 16.10 9.46 -9.83
CA ILE A 267 15.34 8.26 -9.48
C ILE A 267 13.98 8.28 -10.18
N LEU A 268 13.24 7.17 -10.18
CA LEU A 268 11.89 7.13 -10.77
C LEU A 268 10.94 8.08 -10.03
N SER A 269 10.16 8.86 -10.79
CA SER A 269 9.16 9.75 -10.21
C SER A 269 7.99 8.98 -9.58
N GLU A 270 7.26 9.61 -8.65
CA GLU A 270 6.04 9.04 -8.06
C GLU A 270 5.04 8.57 -9.15
N ASP A 271 4.93 9.34 -10.25
CA ASP A 271 4.03 9.04 -11.37
C ASP A 271 4.49 7.80 -12.17
N SER A 272 5.79 7.64 -12.40
CA SER A 272 6.36 6.45 -13.06
C SER A 272 6.12 5.19 -12.23
N ILE A 273 6.35 5.29 -10.93
CA ILE A 273 6.12 4.20 -9.98
C ILE A 273 4.63 3.83 -9.93
N GLU A 274 3.72 4.80 -9.96
CA GLU A 274 2.30 4.56 -10.00
C GLU A 274 1.87 3.75 -11.24
N ILE A 275 2.42 4.07 -12.42
CA ILE A 275 2.17 3.30 -13.66
C ILE A 275 2.65 1.86 -13.49
N LEU A 276 3.90 1.67 -13.04
CA LEU A 276 4.51 0.35 -12.87
C LEU A 276 3.72 -0.54 -11.90
N ARG A 277 3.17 0.05 -10.83
CA ARG A 277 2.33 -0.66 -9.84
C ARG A 277 0.98 -1.10 -10.40
N LYS A 278 0.40 -0.30 -11.30
CA LYS A 278 -0.97 -0.51 -11.81
C LYS A 278 -1.03 -1.41 -13.04
N VAL A 279 0.05 -1.51 -13.83
CA VAL A 279 0.05 -2.42 -14.97
C VAL A 279 0.08 -3.86 -14.48
N LYS A 280 -0.95 -4.61 -14.88
CA LYS A 280 -1.07 -6.06 -14.74
C LYS A 280 -1.13 -6.62 -16.16
N ALA A 281 -0.45 -7.72 -16.40
CA ALA A 281 -0.38 -8.35 -17.71
C ALA A 281 -0.14 -9.85 -17.53
N SER A 282 -0.58 -10.61 -18.52
CA SER A 282 -0.47 -12.07 -18.50
C SER A 282 0.85 -12.59 -19.02
N ASN A 283 1.56 -11.77 -19.79
CA ASN A 283 2.86 -12.06 -20.33
C ASN A 283 3.69 -10.78 -20.51
N TRP A 284 4.96 -10.96 -20.86
CA TRP A 284 5.91 -9.87 -21.03
C TRP A 284 5.52 -8.89 -22.16
N ASP A 285 5.06 -9.38 -23.29
CA ASP A 285 4.76 -8.53 -24.46
C ASP A 285 3.56 -7.63 -24.21
N GLU A 286 2.52 -8.15 -23.55
CA GLU A 286 1.37 -7.39 -23.08
C GLU A 286 1.80 -6.36 -22.02
N TYR A 287 2.70 -6.74 -21.11
CA TYR A 287 3.24 -5.86 -20.08
C TYR A 287 4.00 -4.67 -20.70
N VAL A 288 4.92 -4.95 -21.64
CA VAL A 288 5.70 -3.94 -22.35
C VAL A 288 4.80 -3.00 -23.13
N SER A 289 3.85 -3.54 -23.90
CA SER A 289 2.92 -2.75 -24.70
C SER A 289 2.07 -1.84 -23.81
N SER A 290 1.55 -2.36 -22.70
CA SER A 290 0.76 -1.59 -21.72
C SER A 290 1.57 -0.47 -21.07
N LEU A 291 2.84 -0.72 -20.70
CA LEU A 291 3.71 0.31 -20.16
C LEU A 291 4.01 1.39 -21.21
N LYS A 292 4.40 1.02 -22.44
CA LYS A 292 4.65 2.00 -23.52
C LYS A 292 3.46 2.93 -23.73
N ILE A 293 2.24 2.38 -23.79
CA ILE A 293 1.00 3.16 -23.95
C ILE A 293 0.82 4.12 -22.76
N LYS A 294 0.92 3.64 -21.52
CA LYS A 294 0.70 4.48 -20.33
C LYS A 294 1.78 5.54 -20.15
N PHE A 295 3.05 5.22 -20.42
CA PHE A 295 4.15 6.19 -20.37
C PHE A 295 4.02 7.24 -21.47
N LYS A 296 3.68 6.86 -22.71
CA LYS A 296 3.39 7.80 -23.80
C LYS A 296 2.23 8.73 -23.41
N LYS A 297 1.14 8.18 -22.88
CA LYS A 297 -0.04 8.95 -22.44
C LYS A 297 0.28 9.92 -21.30
N ARG A 298 1.05 9.49 -20.28
CA ARG A 298 1.34 10.29 -19.07
C ARG A 298 2.47 11.30 -19.28
N PHE A 299 3.50 10.94 -20.02
CA PHE A 299 4.76 11.70 -20.13
C PHE A 299 5.08 12.18 -21.55
N GLY A 300 4.32 11.77 -22.57
CA GLY A 300 4.58 12.15 -23.96
C GLY A 300 5.84 11.49 -24.56
N VAL A 301 6.37 10.43 -23.93
CA VAL A 301 7.59 9.75 -24.38
C VAL A 301 7.29 8.33 -24.82
N GLU A 302 7.78 7.95 -25.98
CA GLU A 302 7.81 6.57 -26.44
C GLU A 302 9.04 5.85 -25.90
N LEU A 303 8.81 4.81 -25.10
CA LEU A 303 9.89 4.01 -24.53
C LEU A 303 10.29 2.90 -25.49
N ARG A 304 11.60 2.68 -25.63
CA ARG A 304 12.16 1.47 -26.23
C ARG A 304 11.95 0.29 -25.29
N GLU A 305 11.94 -0.91 -25.83
CA GLU A 305 11.75 -2.12 -25.01
C GLU A 305 12.84 -2.28 -23.94
N LEU A 306 14.10 -1.99 -24.28
CA LEU A 306 15.20 -2.02 -23.31
C LEU A 306 15.00 -1.00 -22.16
N GLU A 307 14.42 0.17 -22.44
CA GLU A 307 14.13 1.18 -21.42
C GLU A 307 13.00 0.70 -20.51
N VAL A 308 11.94 0.10 -21.07
CA VAL A 308 10.87 -0.52 -20.29
C VAL A 308 11.43 -1.59 -19.37
N LYS A 309 12.31 -2.46 -19.89
CA LYS A 309 12.97 -3.50 -19.09
C LYS A 309 13.80 -2.90 -17.96
N ASN A 310 14.65 -1.92 -18.25
CA ASN A 310 15.51 -1.31 -17.23
C ASN A 310 14.70 -0.57 -16.15
N ILE A 311 13.63 0.15 -16.54
CA ILE A 311 12.71 0.82 -15.61
C ILE A 311 12.02 -0.20 -14.71
N ARG A 312 11.49 -1.29 -15.29
CA ARG A 312 10.83 -2.37 -14.56
C ARG A 312 11.79 -3.05 -13.58
N ASP A 313 12.98 -3.42 -14.05
CA ASP A 313 13.96 -4.12 -13.22
C ASP A 313 14.44 -3.22 -12.07
N TYR A 314 14.67 -1.92 -12.34
CA TYR A 314 15.03 -0.96 -11.29
C TYR A 314 13.92 -0.82 -10.24
N TYR A 315 12.66 -0.70 -10.69
CA TYR A 315 11.50 -0.65 -9.81
C TYR A 315 11.36 -1.92 -8.95
N SER A 316 11.39 -3.11 -9.56
CA SER A 316 11.21 -4.38 -8.86
C SER A 316 12.31 -4.64 -7.84
N LEU A 317 13.57 -4.37 -8.20
CA LEU A 317 14.69 -4.53 -7.28
C LEU A 317 14.59 -3.53 -6.12
N ALA A 318 14.28 -2.26 -6.38
CA ALA A 318 14.10 -1.27 -5.32
C ALA A 318 12.95 -1.63 -4.36
N ASP A 319 11.82 -2.13 -4.88
CA ASP A 319 10.68 -2.51 -4.04
C ASP A 319 10.98 -3.72 -3.16
N SER A 320 11.92 -4.58 -3.57
CA SER A 320 12.38 -5.70 -2.75
C SER A 320 13.02 -5.24 -1.43
N PHE A 321 13.56 -4.00 -1.38
CA PHE A 321 14.10 -3.35 -0.18
C PHE A 321 13.08 -2.48 0.58
N SER A 322 11.82 -2.40 0.13
CA SER A 322 10.78 -1.62 0.82
C SER A 322 10.58 -2.17 2.24
N PRO A 323 10.71 -1.36 3.28
CA PRO A 323 10.59 -1.84 4.65
C PRO A 323 9.14 -2.17 5.04
N GLY A 324 8.96 -2.88 6.15
CA GLY A 324 7.64 -3.17 6.72
C GLY A 324 6.91 -1.92 7.21
N ILE A 325 5.58 -1.92 7.14
CA ILE A 325 4.74 -0.86 7.70
C ILE A 325 4.42 -1.21 9.15
N PHE A 326 4.51 -0.21 10.02
CA PHE A 326 4.20 -0.37 11.43
C PHE A 326 3.17 0.65 11.87
N THR A 327 2.11 0.17 12.52
CA THR A 327 1.10 0.99 13.21
C THR A 327 1.07 0.64 14.70
N ASP A 328 0.81 1.64 15.54
CA ASP A 328 0.67 1.45 16.99
C ASP A 328 -0.65 0.77 17.37
N SER A 329 -1.69 0.98 16.56
CA SER A 329 -3.04 0.53 16.80
C SER A 329 -3.80 0.39 15.48
N LEU A 330 -4.86 -0.44 15.50
CA LEU A 330 -5.85 -0.48 14.44
C LEU A 330 -6.92 0.57 14.75
N VAL A 331 -7.09 1.55 13.87
CA VAL A 331 -8.12 2.57 14.03
C VAL A 331 -9.42 2.05 13.41
N ASN A 332 -10.41 1.77 14.24
CA ASN A 332 -11.76 1.44 13.77
C ASN A 332 -12.46 2.73 13.32
N MET A 333 -12.75 2.83 12.02
CA MET A 333 -13.47 3.97 11.46
C MET A 333 -14.98 3.77 11.67
N PRO A 334 -15.67 4.65 12.41
CA PRO A 334 -17.08 4.43 12.79
C PRO A 334 -18.06 4.78 11.66
N ILE A 335 -17.92 4.13 10.50
CA ILE A 335 -18.74 4.33 9.29
C ILE A 335 -20.23 4.13 9.58
N LYS A 336 -20.56 3.16 10.45
CA LYS A 336 -21.95 2.80 10.81
C LYS A 336 -22.67 3.87 11.64
N SER A 337 -21.94 4.69 12.40
CA SER A 337 -22.55 5.72 13.26
C SER A 337 -22.66 7.09 12.59
N ALA A 338 -22.24 7.22 11.33
CA ALA A 338 -22.26 8.51 10.64
C ALA A 338 -23.69 8.87 10.20
N GLN A 339 -24.38 9.69 11.00
CA GLN A 339 -25.80 10.06 10.80
C GLN A 339 -26.02 11.00 9.62
N PHE A 340 -25.03 11.84 9.29
CA PHE A 340 -25.17 12.90 8.29
C PHE A 340 -24.32 12.69 7.03
N GLY A 341 -23.94 11.43 6.79
CA GLY A 341 -23.03 11.06 5.72
C GLY A 341 -21.58 11.05 6.17
N ILE A 342 -20.68 10.85 5.20
CA ILE A 342 -19.24 10.71 5.41
C ILE A 342 -18.51 11.51 4.34
N VAL A 343 -17.48 12.24 4.76
CA VAL A 343 -16.43 12.71 3.88
C VAL A 343 -15.27 11.72 3.98
N SER A 344 -15.03 10.93 2.95
CA SER A 344 -13.91 9.99 2.90
C SER A 344 -12.72 10.65 2.21
N VAL A 345 -11.53 10.39 2.74
CA VAL A 345 -10.27 10.89 2.22
C VAL A 345 -9.26 9.75 2.04
N ASP A 346 -8.68 9.65 0.84
CA ASP A 346 -7.58 8.74 0.52
C ASP A 346 -6.33 9.54 0.14
N PHE A 347 -5.18 9.20 0.73
CA PHE A 347 -3.90 9.83 0.40
C PHE A 347 -3.34 9.22 -0.89
N ALA A 348 -3.83 9.70 -2.04
CA ALA A 348 -3.51 9.13 -3.34
C ALA A 348 -1.98 9.08 -3.60
N GLY A 349 -1.54 7.93 -4.13
CA GLY A 349 -0.15 7.71 -4.50
C GLY A 349 0.79 7.41 -3.32
N GLN A 350 0.29 7.21 -2.09
CA GLN A 350 1.14 6.98 -0.91
C GLN A 350 2.15 5.84 -1.09
N GLY A 351 1.73 4.70 -1.66
CA GLY A 351 2.68 3.61 -1.92
C GLY A 351 3.73 3.93 -2.99
N ALA A 352 3.43 4.80 -3.96
CA ALA A 352 4.42 5.25 -4.95
C ALA A 352 5.43 6.20 -4.31
N ARG A 353 4.97 7.07 -3.41
CA ARG A 353 5.82 7.93 -2.58
C ARG A 353 6.74 7.15 -1.65
N ASN A 354 6.19 6.12 -0.97
CA ASN A 354 6.98 5.24 -0.12
C ASN A 354 8.17 4.67 -0.91
N LEU A 355 7.91 4.10 -2.09
CA LEU A 355 8.97 3.52 -2.92
C LEU A 355 9.92 4.58 -3.50
N ASN A 356 9.41 5.75 -3.91
CA ASN A 356 10.26 6.86 -4.35
C ASN A 356 11.26 7.27 -3.25
N LEU A 357 10.82 7.34 -1.99
CA LEU A 357 11.69 7.66 -0.87
C LEU A 357 12.60 6.50 -0.44
N VAL A 358 12.22 5.25 -0.72
CA VAL A 358 13.12 4.10 -0.63
C VAL A 358 14.23 4.21 -1.69
N MET A 359 13.89 4.54 -2.95
CA MET A 359 14.87 4.79 -4.01
C MET A 359 15.79 5.97 -3.67
N ASP A 360 15.28 7.00 -3.00
CA ASP A 360 16.08 8.12 -2.47
C ASP A 360 17.11 7.67 -1.42
N GLY A 361 16.81 6.65 -0.61
CA GLY A 361 17.79 6.03 0.29
C GLY A 361 18.75 5.10 -0.44
N LEU A 362 18.26 4.32 -1.40
CA LEU A 362 19.07 3.35 -2.15
C LEU A 362 20.10 4.00 -3.06
N GLN A 363 19.87 5.21 -3.57
CA GLN A 363 20.87 5.85 -4.42
C GLN A 363 22.20 6.05 -3.67
N THR A 364 22.21 6.31 -2.36
CA THR A 364 23.46 6.43 -1.58
C THR A 364 24.09 5.09 -1.16
N ALA A 365 23.57 3.96 -1.63
CA ALA A 365 23.88 2.64 -1.08
C ALA A 365 25.00 1.87 -1.80
N ALA A 366 25.54 2.38 -2.90
CA ALA A 366 26.44 1.62 -3.79
C ALA A 366 27.67 1.00 -3.09
N ASP A 367 28.25 1.74 -2.13
CA ASP A 367 29.46 1.35 -1.40
C ASP A 367 29.16 1.02 0.08
N LYS A 368 27.90 0.70 0.39
CA LYS A 368 27.42 0.46 1.76
C LYS A 368 27.21 -1.02 2.02
N SER A 369 27.40 -1.43 3.27
CA SER A 369 27.02 -2.77 3.72
C SER A 369 25.51 -2.97 3.59
N VAL A 370 25.04 -4.21 3.40
CA VAL A 370 23.59 -4.47 3.29
C VAL A 370 22.81 -3.98 4.52
N GLN A 371 23.42 -4.02 5.70
CA GLN A 371 22.82 -3.51 6.94
C GLN A 371 22.61 -2.00 6.89
N GLU A 372 23.61 -1.24 6.41
CA GLU A 372 23.45 0.19 6.17
C GLU A 372 22.39 0.48 5.10
N VAL A 373 22.33 -0.33 4.03
CA VAL A 373 21.29 -0.19 2.99
C VAL A 373 19.89 -0.32 3.60
N VAL A 374 19.67 -1.33 4.45
CA VAL A 374 18.40 -1.53 5.15
C VAL A 374 18.05 -0.33 6.04
N ALA A 375 19.02 0.23 6.75
CA ALA A 375 18.80 1.43 7.56
C ALA A 375 18.42 2.65 6.70
N LEU A 376 19.08 2.84 5.55
CA LEU A 376 18.79 3.94 4.61
C LEU A 376 17.38 3.82 4.02
N THR A 377 16.92 2.62 3.67
CA THR A 377 15.55 2.44 3.15
C THR A 377 14.49 2.67 4.23
N ARG A 378 14.75 2.27 5.47
CA ARG A 378 13.91 2.60 6.64
C ARG A 378 13.80 4.12 6.85
N GLN A 379 14.92 4.85 6.80
CA GLN A 379 14.90 6.32 6.90
C GLN A 379 14.11 6.98 5.77
N GLY A 380 14.24 6.48 4.53
CA GLY A 380 13.38 6.89 3.41
C GLY A 380 11.90 6.72 3.72
N TYR A 381 11.52 5.56 4.25
CA TYR A 381 10.14 5.26 4.61
C TYR A 381 9.60 6.11 5.77
N GLU A 382 10.42 6.39 6.79
CA GLU A 382 10.06 7.27 7.90
C GLU A 382 9.81 8.72 7.45
N ARG A 383 10.57 9.21 6.46
CA ARG A 383 10.30 10.49 5.79
C ARG A 383 8.93 10.48 5.11
N SER A 384 8.57 9.39 4.43
CA SER A 384 7.24 9.24 3.81
C SER A 384 6.12 9.32 4.84
N THR A 385 6.31 8.64 5.98
CA THR A 385 5.38 8.65 7.11
C THR A 385 5.23 10.05 7.71
N THR A 386 6.33 10.79 7.82
CA THR A 386 6.33 12.19 8.30
C THR A 386 5.52 13.09 7.38
N ILE A 387 5.70 12.97 6.06
CA ILE A 387 4.93 13.71 5.06
C ILE A 387 3.44 13.36 5.19
N MET A 388 3.09 12.08 5.27
CA MET A 388 1.70 11.63 5.43
C MET A 388 1.05 12.20 6.69
N ASN A 389 1.73 12.16 7.82
CA ASN A 389 1.24 12.75 9.06
C ASN A 389 1.10 14.28 8.97
N GLY A 390 1.95 14.95 8.20
CA GLY A 390 1.79 16.37 7.85
C GLY A 390 0.48 16.62 7.10
N MET A 391 0.21 15.84 6.06
CA MET A 391 -1.04 15.95 5.28
C MET A 391 -2.28 15.67 6.16
N LYS A 392 -2.23 14.68 7.07
CA LYS A 392 -3.30 14.40 8.04
C LYS A 392 -3.60 15.59 8.95
N ARG A 393 -2.56 16.19 9.54
CA ARG A 393 -2.70 17.39 10.39
C ARG A 393 -3.29 18.56 9.61
N GLN A 394 -2.88 18.73 8.36
CA GLN A 394 -3.40 19.80 7.53
C GLN A 394 -4.87 19.60 7.15
N PHE A 395 -5.28 18.37 6.83
CA PHE A 395 -6.69 18.04 6.64
C PHE A 395 -7.50 18.36 7.91
N GLN A 396 -7.02 17.93 9.08
CA GLN A 396 -7.66 18.22 10.37
C GLN A 396 -7.79 19.71 10.63
N ALA A 397 -6.73 20.49 10.38
CA ALA A 397 -6.76 21.94 10.53
C ALA A 397 -7.76 22.58 9.56
N THR A 398 -7.84 22.08 8.32
CA THR A 398 -8.79 22.60 7.32
C THR A 398 -10.23 22.36 7.73
N VAL A 399 -10.56 21.15 8.20
CA VAL A 399 -11.89 20.81 8.71
C VAL A 399 -12.22 21.64 9.97
N ALA A 400 -11.26 21.80 10.88
CA ALA A 400 -11.45 22.61 12.09
C ALA A 400 -11.70 24.10 11.79
N ASN A 401 -11.06 24.66 10.77
CA ASN A 401 -11.27 26.04 10.33
C ASN A 401 -12.69 26.28 9.81
N GLN A 402 -13.39 25.23 9.40
CA GLN A 402 -14.82 25.28 9.05
C GLN A 402 -15.74 25.12 10.25
N ARG A 403 -15.18 25.23 11.48
CA ARG A 403 -15.88 25.11 12.76
C ARG A 403 -16.45 23.72 13.03
N TYR A 404 -15.94 22.69 12.34
CA TYR A 404 -16.27 21.30 12.63
C TYR A 404 -15.36 20.73 13.72
N PRO A 405 -15.87 19.90 14.64
CA PRO A 405 -15.07 19.35 15.74
C PRO A 405 -14.08 18.29 15.24
N SER A 406 -12.81 18.41 15.64
CA SER A 406 -11.73 17.49 15.25
C SER A 406 -11.94 16.04 15.70
N LYS A 407 -12.75 15.81 16.75
CA LYS A 407 -13.10 14.48 17.28
C LYS A 407 -13.87 13.60 16.28
N GLN A 408 -14.35 14.18 15.18
CA GLN A 408 -15.07 13.48 14.11
C GLN A 408 -14.16 13.03 12.95
N ILE A 409 -12.84 13.17 13.09
CA ILE A 409 -11.86 12.84 12.06
C ILE A 409 -11.06 11.61 12.49
N TYR A 410 -11.06 10.58 11.64
CA TYR A 410 -10.40 9.30 11.89
C TYR A 410 -9.46 8.97 10.74
N PHE A 411 -8.29 8.42 11.04
CA PHE A 411 -7.33 7.97 10.02
C PHE A 411 -6.83 6.56 10.36
N SER A 412 -6.75 5.70 9.34
CA SER A 412 -6.12 4.38 9.41
C SER A 412 -5.18 4.25 8.22
N GLY A 413 -3.86 4.32 8.46
CA GLY A 413 -2.90 4.32 7.33
C GLY A 413 -3.10 5.50 6.39
N ASP A 414 -3.32 5.22 5.10
CA ASP A 414 -3.63 6.17 4.03
C ASP A 414 -5.15 6.39 3.80
N ASP A 415 -6.01 5.76 4.60
CA ASP A 415 -7.45 6.02 4.61
C ASP A 415 -7.82 6.99 5.74
N GLY A 416 -8.82 7.82 5.50
CA GLY A 416 -9.45 8.65 6.53
C GLY A 416 -10.92 8.93 6.28
N ILE A 417 -11.63 9.26 7.35
CA ILE A 417 -13.01 9.75 7.29
C ILE A 417 -13.20 10.96 8.19
N PHE A 418 -14.07 11.87 7.75
CA PHE A 418 -14.67 12.91 8.55
C PHE A 418 -16.19 12.70 8.59
N ILE A 419 -16.76 12.65 9.79
CA ILE A 419 -18.20 12.49 10.01
C ILE A 419 -18.77 13.88 10.33
N PRO A 420 -19.43 14.56 9.39
CA PRO A 420 -19.94 15.91 9.65
C PRO A 420 -21.04 15.90 10.72
N PRO A 421 -21.18 16.99 11.50
CA PRO A 421 -22.20 17.10 12.56
C PRO A 421 -23.61 17.38 12.01
N HIS A 422 -23.73 17.69 10.72
CA HIS A 422 -24.98 17.90 9.99
C HIS A 422 -24.77 17.56 8.51
N LEU A 423 -25.85 17.50 7.73
CA LEU A 423 -25.75 17.21 6.29
C LEU A 423 -25.11 18.40 5.57
N LEU A 424 -23.93 18.19 4.99
CA LEU A 424 -23.21 19.27 4.29
C LEU A 424 -23.97 19.74 3.05
N THR A 425 -24.19 21.05 2.95
CA THR A 425 -24.71 21.67 1.73
C THR A 425 -23.67 21.63 0.60
N ILE A 426 -24.10 21.89 -0.63
CA ILE A 426 -23.16 21.95 -1.76
C ILE A 426 -22.14 23.06 -1.58
N GLU A 427 -22.56 24.20 -1.04
CA GLU A 427 -21.71 25.35 -0.74
C GLU A 427 -20.64 25.00 0.30
N GLU A 428 -21.00 24.26 1.35
CA GLU A 428 -20.06 23.76 2.37
C GLU A 428 -19.06 22.77 1.76
N LYS A 429 -19.54 21.79 0.97
CA LYS A 429 -18.65 20.85 0.25
C LYS A 429 -17.67 21.59 -0.64
N VAL A 430 -18.14 22.55 -1.45
CA VAL A 430 -17.30 23.37 -2.33
C VAL A 430 -16.32 24.20 -1.53
N SER A 431 -16.73 24.77 -0.39
CA SER A 431 -15.82 25.51 0.49
C SER A 431 -14.70 24.62 1.03
N LEU A 432 -15.04 23.42 1.52
CA LEU A 432 -14.06 22.43 2.00
C LEU A 432 -13.03 22.07 0.94
N ILE A 433 -13.49 21.74 -0.26
CA ILE A 433 -12.58 21.39 -1.36
C ILE A 433 -11.75 22.60 -1.80
N SER A 434 -12.31 23.81 -1.76
CA SER A 434 -11.57 25.03 -2.04
C SER A 434 -10.47 25.31 -1.01
N ASP A 435 -10.74 25.07 0.27
CA ASP A 435 -9.74 25.27 1.33
C ASP A 435 -8.65 24.21 1.27
N LEU A 436 -8.99 22.95 1.04
CA LEU A 436 -8.02 21.87 0.81
C LEU A 436 -7.18 22.13 -0.45
N ALA A 437 -7.74 22.72 -1.49
CA ALA A 437 -6.99 23.04 -2.72
C ALA A 437 -5.98 24.19 -2.54
N LYS A 438 -5.95 24.91 -1.41
CA LYS A 438 -4.98 25.99 -1.16
C LYS A 438 -3.57 25.49 -0.89
N SER A 439 -3.37 24.20 -0.57
CA SER A 439 -2.05 23.64 -0.32
C SER A 439 -1.70 22.46 -1.20
N ASP A 440 -0.46 22.45 -1.68
CA ASP A 440 0.09 21.37 -2.50
C ASP A 440 0.04 19.99 -1.82
N GLN A 441 0.11 19.96 -0.49
CA GLN A 441 0.03 18.72 0.29
C GLN A 441 -1.38 18.12 0.25
N THR A 442 -2.41 18.94 0.43
CA THR A 442 -3.82 18.49 0.46
C THR A 442 -4.45 18.35 -0.93
N ARG A 443 -3.90 18.96 -1.98
CA ARG A 443 -4.32 18.70 -3.38
C ARG A 443 -4.16 17.23 -3.81
N ARG A 444 -3.31 16.48 -3.12
CA ARG A 444 -3.07 15.05 -3.38
C ARG A 444 -4.12 14.15 -2.73
N LEU A 445 -5.01 14.69 -1.90
CA LEU A 445 -6.12 13.93 -1.32
C LEU A 445 -7.15 13.62 -2.40
N ARG A 446 -7.59 12.37 -2.44
CA ARG A 446 -8.85 12.02 -3.06
C ARG A 446 -9.94 12.23 -2.02
N VAL A 447 -10.92 13.09 -2.31
CA VAL A 447 -12.01 13.38 -1.39
C VAL A 447 -13.33 12.95 -2.00
N THR A 448 -14.12 12.21 -1.24
CA THR A 448 -15.44 11.76 -1.65
C THR A 448 -16.48 12.11 -0.59
N PHE A 449 -17.68 12.46 -1.04
CA PHE A 449 -18.84 12.74 -0.19
C PHE A 449 -19.88 11.64 -0.40
N VAL A 450 -20.27 10.98 0.68
CA VAL A 450 -21.28 9.91 0.66
C VAL A 450 -22.39 10.24 1.66
N PRO A 451 -23.66 10.33 1.22
CA PRO A 451 -24.76 10.71 2.09
C PRO A 451 -25.14 9.59 3.06
N SER A 452 -25.94 9.93 4.06
CA SER A 452 -26.51 8.95 4.99
C SER A 452 -27.77 8.27 4.48
N ASN A 453 -28.48 8.88 3.53
CA ASN A 453 -29.79 8.43 3.04
C ASN A 453 -29.81 8.35 1.50
N TYR A 454 -30.66 7.48 0.95
CA TYR A 454 -30.93 7.46 -0.48
C TYR A 454 -31.76 8.67 -0.91
N ALA A 455 -31.46 9.21 -2.09
CA ALA A 455 -32.08 10.44 -2.57
C ALA A 455 -33.55 10.28 -3.00
N ASP A 456 -33.96 9.08 -3.40
CA ASP A 456 -35.30 8.77 -3.89
C ASP A 456 -36.28 8.40 -2.77
N THR A 457 -35.83 7.67 -1.75
CA THR A 457 -36.71 7.16 -0.67
C THR A 457 -36.49 7.83 0.67
N GLY A 458 -35.37 8.54 0.87
CA GLY A 458 -34.94 9.03 2.18
C GLY A 458 -34.53 7.93 3.15
N ALA A 459 -34.56 6.65 2.74
CA ALA A 459 -34.20 5.54 3.60
C ALA A 459 -32.69 5.55 3.94
N PRO A 460 -32.31 5.09 5.15
CA PRO A 460 -30.92 5.10 5.58
C PRO A 460 -30.06 4.12 4.78
N ILE A 461 -28.81 4.53 4.50
CA ILE A 461 -27.78 3.72 3.89
C ILE A 461 -26.93 3.11 5.00
N PHE A 462 -27.01 1.78 5.16
CA PHE A 462 -26.24 1.04 6.16
C PHE A 462 -24.74 0.95 5.80
N GLY A 463 -23.91 0.68 6.82
CA GLY A 463 -22.45 0.84 6.72
C GLY A 463 -21.75 0.04 5.62
N ASP A 464 -22.21 -1.17 5.31
CA ASP A 464 -21.57 -2.03 4.30
C ASP A 464 -21.84 -1.48 2.89
N HIS A 465 -23.07 -1.03 2.64
CA HIS A 465 -23.40 -0.35 1.38
C HIS A 465 -22.72 1.03 1.30
N ARG A 466 -22.64 1.77 2.41
CA ARG A 466 -21.91 3.04 2.47
C ARG A 466 -20.43 2.87 2.12
N SER A 467 -19.80 1.80 2.60
CA SER A 467 -18.42 1.45 2.27
C SER A 467 -18.25 1.16 0.77
N SER A 468 -19.24 0.49 0.16
CA SER A 468 -19.25 0.23 -1.29
C SER A 468 -19.39 1.53 -2.10
N LEU A 469 -20.22 2.48 -1.63
CA LEU A 469 -20.37 3.79 -2.25
C LEU A 469 -19.11 4.65 -2.13
N ILE A 470 -18.36 4.56 -1.03
CA ILE A 470 -17.04 5.20 -0.89
C ILE A 470 -16.11 4.67 -1.99
N ILE A 471 -15.99 3.34 -2.13
CA ILE A 471 -15.16 2.71 -3.16
C ILE A 471 -15.58 3.17 -4.57
N LEU A 472 -16.88 3.22 -4.84
CA LEU A 472 -17.42 3.67 -6.13
C LEU A 472 -17.05 5.14 -6.44
N ALA A 473 -17.23 6.02 -5.47
CA ALA A 473 -16.88 7.43 -5.60
C ALA A 473 -15.38 7.61 -5.79
N GLU A 474 -14.57 6.81 -5.10
CA GLU A 474 -13.12 6.85 -5.26
C GLU A 474 -12.66 6.37 -6.63
N GLU A 475 -13.25 5.27 -7.12
CA GLU A 475 -12.95 4.73 -8.45
C GLU A 475 -13.34 5.72 -9.54
N THR A 476 -14.48 6.40 -9.37
CA THR A 476 -14.91 7.49 -10.28
C THR A 476 -13.87 8.61 -10.33
N GLU A 477 -13.32 9.03 -9.18
CA GLU A 477 -12.25 10.04 -9.14
C GLU A 477 -10.97 9.54 -9.85
N LYS A 478 -10.56 8.29 -9.62
CA LYS A 478 -9.38 7.69 -10.25
C LYS A 478 -9.54 7.64 -11.77
N GLN A 479 -10.70 7.19 -12.25
CA GLN A 479 -11.01 7.09 -13.68
C GLN A 479 -11.06 8.47 -14.31
N THR A 480 -11.70 9.45 -13.65
CA THR A 480 -11.72 10.85 -14.10
C THR A 480 -10.30 11.39 -14.24
N LYS A 481 -9.43 11.23 -13.23
CA LYS A 481 -8.02 11.65 -13.32
C LYS A 481 -7.24 10.92 -14.42
N SER A 482 -7.49 9.63 -14.62
CA SER A 482 -6.86 8.82 -15.69
C SER A 482 -7.30 9.27 -17.09
N ALA A 483 -8.54 9.71 -17.24
CA ALA A 483 -9.07 10.26 -18.49
C ALA A 483 -8.45 11.63 -18.83
N LEU A 484 -7.99 12.40 -17.84
CA LEU A 484 -7.26 13.65 -18.06
C LEU A 484 -5.85 13.46 -18.64
N ASP A 485 -5.25 12.27 -18.52
CA ASP A 485 -3.93 12.00 -19.05
C ASP A 485 -3.89 12.20 -20.58
N GLY A 486 -2.88 12.92 -21.07
CA GLY A 486 -2.74 13.27 -22.49
C GLY A 486 -3.63 14.42 -22.97
N ILE A 487 -4.67 14.81 -22.20
CA ILE A 487 -5.58 15.92 -22.55
C ILE A 487 -5.26 17.17 -21.74
N MET A 488 -4.87 16.99 -20.47
CA MET A 488 -4.46 18.06 -19.56
C MET A 488 -3.01 17.86 -19.14
N ALA A 489 -2.19 18.91 -19.25
CA ALA A 489 -0.80 18.87 -18.82
C ALA A 489 -0.67 18.42 -17.35
N ARG A 490 0.28 17.51 -17.06
CA ARG A 490 0.41 16.89 -15.73
C ARG A 490 0.62 17.91 -14.61
N GLN A 491 1.35 18.99 -14.88
CA GLN A 491 1.55 20.08 -13.91
C GLN A 491 0.22 20.74 -13.54
N LYS A 492 -0.64 21.04 -14.53
CA LYS A 492 -1.99 21.58 -14.30
C LYS A 492 -2.87 20.60 -13.52
N GLN A 493 -2.80 19.29 -13.81
CA GLN A 493 -3.53 18.28 -13.03
C GLN A 493 -3.13 18.27 -11.54
N LYS A 494 -1.85 18.56 -11.22
CA LYS A 494 -1.35 18.65 -9.82
C LYS A 494 -1.77 19.93 -9.10
N GLU A 495 -2.20 20.94 -9.85
CA GLU A 495 -2.64 22.25 -9.33
C GLU A 495 -4.16 22.33 -9.10
N ILE A 496 -4.90 21.29 -9.49
CA ILE A 496 -6.34 21.16 -9.26
C ILE A 496 -6.63 20.03 -8.29
N MET A 497 -7.75 20.16 -7.58
CA MET A 497 -8.30 19.13 -6.71
C MET A 497 -9.67 18.73 -7.26
N ILE A 498 -9.90 17.44 -7.42
CA ILE A 498 -11.17 16.86 -7.86
C ILE A 498 -11.75 16.09 -6.68
N ALA A 499 -13.00 16.38 -6.34
CA ALA A 499 -13.76 15.63 -5.36
C ALA A 499 -15.06 15.11 -5.98
N VAL A 500 -15.51 13.96 -5.48
CA VAL A 500 -16.69 13.26 -5.99
C VAL A 500 -17.78 13.27 -4.94
N ASP A 501 -18.96 13.77 -5.30
CA ASP A 501 -20.14 13.77 -4.43
C ASP A 501 -21.21 12.84 -5.02
N ILE A 502 -21.45 11.71 -4.34
CA ILE A 502 -22.36 10.68 -4.84
C ILE A 502 -23.76 10.89 -4.28
N VAL A 503 -24.77 10.77 -5.14
CA VAL A 503 -26.20 10.89 -4.79
C VAL A 503 -26.88 9.59 -5.20
N PRO A 504 -26.82 8.55 -4.35
CA PRO A 504 -27.32 7.22 -4.66
C PRO A 504 -28.85 7.15 -4.53
N ARG A 505 -29.45 6.21 -5.26
CA ARG A 505 -30.86 5.82 -5.16
C ARG A 505 -30.97 4.38 -4.68
N SER A 506 -32.10 4.04 -4.06
CA SER A 506 -32.39 2.70 -3.54
C SER A 506 -32.34 1.59 -4.61
N THR A 507 -32.52 1.97 -5.88
CA THR A 507 -32.46 1.08 -7.06
C THR A 507 -31.03 0.66 -7.48
N GLY A 508 -29.99 1.08 -6.76
CA GLY A 508 -28.59 0.85 -7.14
C GLY A 508 -28.07 1.78 -8.24
N LYS A 509 -28.90 2.76 -8.67
CA LYS A 509 -28.53 3.84 -9.58
C LYS A 509 -28.21 5.12 -8.82
N GLY A 510 -27.74 6.15 -9.50
CA GLY A 510 -27.59 7.45 -8.86
C GLY A 510 -27.03 8.55 -9.76
N THR A 511 -26.70 9.66 -9.14
CA THR A 511 -26.04 10.80 -9.79
C THR A 511 -24.68 11.04 -9.13
N VAL A 512 -23.68 11.43 -9.93
CA VAL A 512 -22.37 11.83 -9.43
C VAL A 512 -22.15 13.31 -9.73
N ASN A 513 -21.94 14.13 -8.71
CA ASN A 513 -21.46 15.49 -8.87
C ASN A 513 -19.93 15.53 -8.76
N ILE A 514 -19.30 16.41 -9.53
CA ILE A 514 -17.85 16.63 -9.50
C ILE A 514 -17.59 18.05 -9.00
N ILE A 515 -16.76 18.17 -7.97
CA ILE A 515 -16.32 19.47 -7.44
C ILE A 515 -14.85 19.64 -7.82
N VAL A 516 -14.53 20.75 -8.48
CA VAL A 516 -13.16 21.10 -8.90
C VAL A 516 -12.73 22.43 -8.30
N SER A 517 -11.63 22.42 -7.57
CA SER A 517 -11.02 23.62 -6.98
C SER A 517 -9.52 23.70 -7.27
N GLY A 518 -8.89 24.83 -6.96
CA GLY A 518 -7.46 25.09 -7.19
C GLY A 518 -7.25 26.02 -8.38
N ASN A 519 -6.22 25.77 -9.19
CA ASN A 519 -5.97 26.57 -10.40
C ASN A 519 -6.95 26.17 -11.52
N THR A 520 -8.19 26.62 -11.45
CA THR A 520 -9.26 26.24 -12.39
C THR A 520 -9.71 27.42 -13.26
N ASP A 521 -10.09 27.12 -14.50
CA ASP A 521 -10.66 28.04 -15.48
C ASP A 521 -11.80 27.34 -16.25
N ALA A 522 -12.48 28.06 -17.16
CA ALA A 522 -13.60 27.49 -17.94
C ALA A 522 -13.18 26.29 -18.81
N ARG A 523 -11.94 26.30 -19.33
CA ARG A 523 -11.40 25.18 -20.11
C ARG A 523 -11.17 23.95 -19.22
N THR A 524 -10.63 24.17 -18.03
CA THR A 524 -10.42 23.12 -17.02
C THR A 524 -11.75 22.45 -16.67
N ARG A 525 -12.81 23.25 -16.48
CA ARG A 525 -14.17 22.75 -16.26
C ARG A 525 -14.61 21.81 -17.38
N ALA A 526 -14.56 22.28 -18.63
CA ALA A 526 -15.03 21.51 -19.78
C ALA A 526 -14.28 20.18 -19.95
N ILE A 527 -12.94 20.20 -19.78
CA ILE A 527 -12.12 18.98 -19.88
C ILE A 527 -12.45 17.99 -18.76
N VAL A 528 -12.60 18.47 -17.50
CA VAL A 528 -12.95 17.60 -16.37
C VAL A 528 -14.35 17.04 -16.52
N GLU A 529 -15.30 17.83 -17.03
CA GLU A 529 -16.66 17.37 -17.30
C GLU A 529 -16.67 16.22 -18.31
N GLU A 530 -15.96 16.37 -19.43
CA GLU A 530 -15.87 15.32 -20.45
C GLU A 530 -15.20 14.05 -19.90
N ALA A 531 -14.08 14.23 -19.19
CA ALA A 531 -13.37 13.13 -18.53
C ALA A 531 -14.26 12.40 -17.51
N ALA A 532 -15.10 13.12 -16.77
CA ALA A 532 -16.03 12.53 -15.81
C ALA A 532 -17.14 11.73 -16.52
N LYS A 533 -17.71 12.22 -17.62
CA LYS A 533 -18.76 11.52 -18.38
C LYS A 533 -18.33 10.11 -18.81
N THR A 534 -17.08 9.96 -19.25
CA THR A 534 -16.54 8.66 -19.69
C THR A 534 -16.08 7.76 -18.54
N SER A 535 -16.08 8.26 -17.31
CA SER A 535 -15.53 7.61 -16.11
C SER A 535 -16.59 7.12 -15.13
N LEU A 536 -17.87 7.19 -15.52
CA LEU A 536 -18.97 6.77 -14.65
C LEU A 536 -19.33 5.29 -14.88
N PRO A 537 -19.70 4.57 -13.81
CA PRO A 537 -20.36 3.28 -13.93
C PRO A 537 -21.69 3.43 -14.70
N ASN A 538 -22.07 2.42 -15.48
CA ASN A 538 -23.31 2.41 -16.27
C ASN A 538 -24.59 2.68 -15.46
N SER A 539 -24.58 2.42 -14.15
CA SER A 539 -25.72 2.67 -13.25
C SER A 539 -25.80 4.11 -12.74
N TYR A 540 -24.80 4.95 -13.00
CA TYR A 540 -24.72 6.33 -12.54
C TYR A 540 -24.62 7.32 -13.70
N GLN A 541 -25.26 8.47 -13.55
CA GLN A 541 -25.20 9.57 -14.51
C GLN A 541 -24.45 10.77 -13.92
N LEU A 542 -23.85 11.57 -14.81
CA LEU A 542 -23.18 12.80 -14.37
C LEU A 542 -24.22 13.84 -13.97
N GLY A 543 -24.06 14.40 -12.77
CA GLY A 543 -24.83 15.52 -12.27
C GLY A 543 -24.14 16.84 -12.59
N LYS A 544 -23.92 17.67 -11.58
CA LYS A 544 -23.27 18.98 -11.74
C LYS A 544 -21.74 18.85 -11.69
N VAL A 545 -21.06 19.56 -12.59
CA VAL A 545 -19.62 19.86 -12.47
C VAL A 545 -19.46 21.29 -11.95
N ILE A 546 -19.09 21.39 -10.68
CA ILE A 546 -19.02 22.64 -9.93
C ILE A 546 -17.56 23.06 -9.85
N VAL A 547 -17.26 24.27 -10.35
CA VAL A 547 -15.90 24.80 -10.37
C VAL A 547 -15.85 26.08 -9.57
N LYS A 548 -14.96 26.13 -8.57
CA LYS A 548 -14.67 27.35 -7.81
C LYS A 548 -13.27 27.83 -8.16
N PRO A 549 -13.14 28.93 -8.96
CA PRO A 549 -11.84 29.49 -9.25
C PRO A 549 -11.22 30.03 -7.96
N ASN A 550 -9.92 29.81 -7.78
CA ASN A 550 -9.19 30.39 -6.66
C ASN A 550 -8.98 31.88 -6.96
N THR A 551 -9.84 32.74 -6.42
CA THR A 551 -9.82 34.19 -6.67
C THR A 551 -8.61 34.89 -6.06
N THR A 552 -7.92 34.25 -5.11
CA THR A 552 -6.71 34.79 -4.50
C THR A 552 -5.48 34.16 -5.14
N ARG A 553 -4.97 34.79 -6.21
CA ARG A 553 -3.59 34.57 -6.66
C ARG A 553 -2.65 35.34 -5.73
N THR A 554 -2.71 35.06 -4.42
CA THR A 554 -1.67 35.55 -3.52
C THR A 554 -0.40 34.84 -3.96
N MET A 555 0.59 35.60 -4.45
CA MET A 555 1.92 35.06 -4.69
C MET A 555 2.40 34.45 -3.37
N LEU A 556 2.28 33.12 -3.25
CA LEU A 556 2.82 32.38 -2.14
C LEU A 556 4.33 32.55 -2.24
N ILE A 557 4.87 33.43 -1.41
CA ILE A 557 6.28 33.40 -1.04
C ILE A 557 6.53 31.95 -0.64
N PRO A 558 7.46 31.22 -1.30
CA PRO A 558 7.67 29.82 -1.00
C PRO A 558 7.98 29.71 0.49
N LEU A 559 7.05 29.12 1.25
CA LEU A 559 7.30 28.75 2.62
C LEU A 559 8.59 27.93 2.60
N ARG A 560 9.64 28.45 3.23
CA ARG A 560 10.89 27.72 3.45
C ARG A 560 10.49 26.31 3.86
N ARG A 561 10.95 25.31 3.10
CA ARG A 561 10.79 23.89 3.46
C ARG A 561 11.10 23.79 4.96
N PRO A 562 10.27 23.10 5.77
CA PRO A 562 10.62 22.87 7.16
C PRO A 562 12.07 22.37 7.19
N PRO A 563 12.95 22.91 8.06
CA PRO A 563 14.32 22.44 8.13
C PRO A 563 14.28 20.93 8.24
N LEU A 564 15.08 20.26 7.41
CA LEU A 564 15.33 18.84 7.57
C LEU A 564 15.65 18.62 9.06
N PRO A 565 15.09 17.60 9.73
CA PRO A 565 15.54 17.26 11.06
C PRO A 565 17.06 17.15 11.00
N LEU A 566 17.73 17.90 11.89
CA LEU A 566 19.18 17.92 12.02
C LEU A 566 19.71 16.52 11.83
N THR A 567 20.63 16.36 10.88
CA THR A 567 21.42 15.15 10.67
C THR A 567 21.81 14.64 12.05
N ILE A 568 21.29 13.48 12.45
CA ILE A 568 21.77 12.80 13.65
C ILE A 568 23.25 12.56 13.37
N GLN A 569 24.12 13.37 14.00
CA GLN A 569 25.55 13.11 14.00
C GLN A 569 25.71 11.72 14.60
N LEU A 570 26.08 10.76 13.76
CA LEU A 570 26.57 9.47 14.24
C LEU A 570 27.74 9.77 15.18
N PRO A 571 27.82 9.15 16.37
CA PRO A 571 28.98 9.29 17.24
C PRO A 571 30.22 8.95 16.41
N GLN A 572 31.17 9.89 16.34
CA GLN A 572 32.51 9.55 15.86
C GLN A 572 33.04 8.45 16.77
N LEU A 573 33.24 7.27 16.21
CA LEU A 573 34.03 6.23 16.83
C LEU A 573 35.42 6.82 17.09
N ALA A 574 35.69 7.15 18.35
CA ALA A 574 37.05 7.38 18.79
C ALA A 574 37.79 6.05 18.61
N MET A 575 38.63 5.98 17.58
CA MET A 575 39.69 4.97 17.54
C MET A 575 40.68 5.32 18.66
N ASN A 576 40.69 4.49 19.69
CA ASN A 576 41.87 4.21 20.50
C ASN A 576 42.16 2.72 20.36
#